data_AF-A0A2Z5X582-F1
#
_entry.id   AF-A0A2Z5X582-F1
#
_cell.length_a   1.000
_cell.length_b   1.000
_cell.length_c   1.000
_cell.angle_alpha   90.00
_cell.angle_beta   90.00
_cell.angle_gamma   90.00
#
_symmetry.space_group_name_H-M   'P 1'
#
loop_
_entity.id
_entity.type
_entity.pdbx_description
1 polymer ?
#
loop_
_entity_poly.entity_id
_entity_poly.type
_entity_poly.pdbx_seq_one_letter_code
_entity_poly.pdbx_strand_id
1 'polypeptide(L)'
;MKIIENSSKRLVIYSRPIGLWLTSTVFPIIGFFVGSFFLEVNSFTCKRSEIDPNFCQKVVIQTRRTQLIGVEIRQNESMYQLKFTTTDQYLEWLSLVWFVFWMTISLYMLLKVLHTRTFIFDKTMNQLIIETKGLLDKKVSEYPLSEIIDVVISRGGFSFNEVPIEPVDLILNSGKNVSVYVDLDINFPSKWYQKAYDTVNLIQSFLGLVNETLNIQDTLTNSSTKKFQSCQIIYCMGYIIAIGNVPVKYSDKTNTWGIRNISSIGDIPVEYGKIGQLVSSKQIISIGDISITYSPQFWQLRPCIDFIGDMAVQYNSDRQIISIGDMDIQYDRAGHITAISDMNVQSDVYGRIIEIHSNSGFNLKQFVALFLLVLSKNTNRDREGGGGE
;
A
#
# COMPACT_ATOMS: atom_id res chain seq x y z
N MET A 1 -15.86 -2.77 -1.67
CA MET A 1 -16.44 -3.93 -2.37
C MET A 1 -17.25 -4.79 -1.42
N LYS A 2 -18.49 -5.05 -1.79
CA LYS A 2 -19.45 -5.92 -1.09
C LYS A 2 -20.14 -6.81 -2.12
N ILE A 3 -20.23 -8.11 -1.85
CA ILE A 3 -21.06 -9.03 -2.65
C ILE A 3 -22.50 -8.84 -2.17
N ILE A 4 -23.39 -8.42 -3.07
CA ILE A 4 -24.81 -8.19 -2.75
C ILE A 4 -25.61 -9.47 -2.94
N GLU A 5 -25.34 -10.19 -4.03
CA GLU A 5 -26.05 -11.41 -4.42
C GLU A 5 -25.05 -12.39 -5.03
N ASN A 6 -25.11 -13.66 -4.63
CA ASN A 6 -24.32 -14.74 -5.21
C ASN A 6 -25.21 -15.97 -5.40
N SER A 7 -25.65 -16.22 -6.63
CA SER A 7 -26.42 -17.39 -7.04
C SER A 7 -25.78 -18.03 -8.27
N SER A 8 -26.18 -19.26 -8.62
CA SER A 8 -25.65 -19.94 -9.81
C SER A 8 -25.94 -19.21 -11.13
N LYS A 9 -26.98 -18.37 -11.16
CA LYS A 9 -27.45 -17.63 -12.34
C LYS A 9 -27.04 -16.16 -12.33
N ARG A 10 -26.83 -15.58 -11.15
CA ARG A 10 -26.64 -14.14 -10.98
C ARG A 10 -25.63 -13.82 -9.88
N LEU A 11 -24.66 -12.97 -10.20
CA LEU A 11 -23.66 -12.46 -9.27
C LEU A 11 -23.68 -10.93 -9.30
N VAL A 12 -23.90 -10.29 -8.15
CA VAL A 12 -23.94 -8.83 -8.02
C VAL A 12 -22.83 -8.37 -7.10
N ILE A 13 -21.86 -7.66 -7.68
CA ILE A 13 -20.71 -7.09 -6.99
C ILE A 13 -20.88 -5.57 -6.93
N TYR A 14 -20.81 -5.03 -5.72
CA TYR A 14 -20.87 -3.59 -5.50
C TYR A 14 -19.50 -3.06 -5.10
N SER A 15 -19.01 -2.07 -5.85
CA SER A 15 -17.73 -1.41 -5.59
C SER A 15 -17.91 0.08 -5.31
N ARG A 16 -17.17 0.58 -4.31
CA ARG A 16 -17.07 2.00 -3.99
C ARG A 16 -15.59 2.39 -4.11
N PRO A 17 -15.25 3.46 -4.86
CA PRO A 17 -13.92 4.02 -4.82
C PRO A 17 -13.73 4.72 -3.46
N ILE A 18 -12.94 4.12 -2.57
CA ILE A 18 -12.80 4.60 -1.18
C ILE A 18 -11.60 5.53 -0.97
N GLY A 19 -10.59 5.47 -1.85
CA GLY A 19 -9.33 6.22 -1.70
C GLY A 19 -9.46 7.75 -1.67
N LEU A 20 -10.57 8.34 -2.12
CA LEU A 20 -10.70 9.80 -2.24
C LEU A 20 -11.59 10.45 -1.17
N TRP A 21 -12.12 9.68 -0.21
CA TRP A 21 -12.80 10.27 0.96
C TRP A 21 -11.82 11.00 1.88
N LEU A 22 -10.60 10.49 2.01
CA LEU A 22 -9.54 11.13 2.80
C LEU A 22 -9.06 12.44 2.16
N THR A 23 -8.99 12.51 0.83
CA THR A 23 -8.58 13.77 0.17
C THR A 23 -9.64 14.86 0.35
N SER A 24 -10.93 14.50 0.36
CA SER A 24 -12.01 15.47 0.54
C SER A 24 -12.04 16.13 1.92
N THR A 25 -11.50 15.48 2.96
CA THR A 25 -11.39 16.08 4.31
C THR A 25 -10.11 16.88 4.48
N VAL A 26 -9.02 16.49 3.82
CA VAL A 26 -7.73 17.18 3.91
C VAL A 26 -7.76 18.57 3.27
N PHE A 27 -8.39 18.74 2.10
CA PHE A 27 -8.46 20.04 1.43
C PHE A 27 -9.12 21.17 2.24
N PRO A 28 -10.30 20.96 2.87
CA PRO A 28 -10.89 22.00 3.73
C PRO A 28 -10.06 22.26 4.99
N ILE A 29 -9.38 21.26 5.55
CA ILE A 29 -8.47 21.45 6.69
C ILE A 29 -7.28 22.32 6.27
N ILE A 30 -6.62 22.02 5.14
CA ILE A 30 -5.53 22.84 4.60
C ILE A 30 -6.03 24.25 4.29
N GLY A 31 -7.20 24.39 3.66
CA GLY A 31 -7.81 25.69 3.39
C GLY A 31 -8.07 26.51 4.66
N PHE A 32 -8.52 25.85 5.73
CA PHE A 32 -8.70 26.47 7.04
C PHE A 32 -7.36 26.93 7.64
N PHE A 33 -6.34 26.06 7.66
CA PHE A 33 -5.03 26.41 8.20
C PHE A 33 -4.39 27.57 7.42
N VAL A 34 -4.40 27.51 6.09
CA VAL A 34 -3.88 28.61 5.25
C VAL A 34 -4.66 29.89 5.53
N GLY A 35 -5.98 29.84 5.64
CA GLY A 35 -6.82 30.98 6.00
C GLY A 35 -6.47 31.58 7.36
N SER A 36 -6.26 30.75 8.39
CA SER A 36 -5.91 31.20 9.74
C SER A 36 -4.51 31.83 9.82
N PHE A 37 -3.51 31.32 9.10
CA PHE A 37 -2.17 31.91 9.08
C PHE A 37 -2.13 33.35 8.52
N PHE A 38 -3.06 33.70 7.61
CA PHE A 38 -3.17 35.07 7.10
C PHE A 38 -4.01 35.99 8.00
N LEU A 39 -4.76 35.43 8.95
CA LEU A 39 -5.58 36.18 9.91
C LEU A 39 -4.89 36.44 11.25
N GLU A 40 -3.64 35.99 11.44
CA GLU A 40 -2.80 36.48 12.54
C GLU A 40 -2.48 37.95 12.31
N VAL A 41 -3.41 38.80 12.74
CA VAL A 41 -3.21 40.22 12.89
C VAL A 41 -2.13 40.39 13.95
N ASN A 42 -0.88 40.50 13.51
CA ASN A 42 0.23 40.90 14.36
C ASN A 42 -0.08 42.29 14.92
N SER A 43 -0.74 42.33 16.08
CA SER A 43 -0.89 43.55 16.85
C SER A 43 0.48 43.90 17.38
N PHE A 44 1.18 44.80 16.70
CA PHE A 44 2.44 45.34 17.18
C PHE A 44 2.15 46.29 18.35
N THR A 45 2.13 45.74 19.56
CA THR A 45 2.05 46.53 20.79
C THR A 45 3.41 47.16 21.05
N CYS A 46 3.66 48.34 20.49
CA CYS A 46 4.87 49.10 20.79
C CYS A 46 4.74 49.69 22.21
N LYS A 47 5.31 49.01 23.22
CA LYS A 47 5.51 49.62 24.54
C LYS A 47 6.66 50.62 24.42
N ARG A 48 6.32 51.91 24.48
CA ARG A 48 7.33 52.98 24.52
C ARG A 48 7.78 53.16 25.97
N SER A 49 9.10 53.18 26.22
CA SER A 49 9.64 53.61 27.50
C SER A 49 9.50 55.13 27.63
N GLU A 50 9.37 55.60 28.88
CA GLU A 50 9.08 56.98 29.29
C GLU A 50 9.83 58.03 28.44
N ILE A 51 9.07 59.04 28.00
CA ILE A 51 9.57 60.16 27.18
C ILE A 51 9.77 61.35 28.11
N ASP A 52 10.95 61.98 28.00
CA ASP A 52 11.28 63.24 28.65
C ASP A 52 10.43 64.40 28.06
N PRO A 53 9.64 65.15 28.88
CA PRO A 53 8.57 66.05 28.40
C PRO A 53 9.00 67.24 27.54
N ASN A 54 10.29 67.50 27.34
CA ASN A 54 10.77 68.72 26.71
C ASN A 54 11.15 68.61 25.22
N PHE A 55 10.97 67.47 24.56
CA PHE A 55 11.27 67.32 23.12
C PHE A 55 10.07 66.87 22.30
N CYS A 56 9.63 67.75 21.38
CA CYS A 56 8.62 67.43 20.38
C CYS A 56 9.29 66.70 19.21
N GLN A 57 9.26 65.36 19.20
CA GLN A 57 9.82 64.56 18.12
C GLN A 57 8.72 64.10 17.16
N LYS A 58 8.81 64.53 15.90
CA LYS A 58 7.94 64.05 14.81
C LYS A 58 8.34 62.63 14.43
N VAL A 59 7.55 61.65 14.82
CA VAL A 59 7.76 60.25 14.44
C VAL A 59 7.04 60.01 13.12
N VAL A 60 7.80 59.92 12.02
CA VAL A 60 7.29 59.50 10.71
C VAL A 60 7.43 57.99 10.61
N ILE A 61 6.34 57.26 10.81
CA ILE A 61 6.31 55.81 10.60
C ILE A 61 6.08 55.57 9.11
N GLN A 62 7.15 55.29 8.38
CA GLN A 62 7.09 54.96 6.95
C GLN A 62 7.13 53.44 6.79
N THR A 63 5.97 52.80 6.74
CA THR A 63 5.87 51.38 6.37
C THR A 63 6.04 51.24 4.86
N ARG A 64 6.84 50.28 4.40
CA ARG A 64 7.24 50.14 2.98
C ARG A 64 6.07 49.81 2.01
N ARG A 65 4.86 49.48 2.49
CA ARG A 65 3.76 49.01 1.64
C ARG A 65 2.33 49.36 2.05
N THR A 66 2.09 50.09 3.15
CA THR A 66 0.72 50.33 3.62
C THR A 66 0.43 51.81 3.79
N GLN A 67 -0.71 52.25 3.24
CA GLN A 67 -1.26 53.58 3.49
C GLN A 67 -1.80 53.61 4.93
N LEU A 68 -1.38 54.60 5.73
CA LEU A 68 -1.86 54.79 7.10
C LEU A 68 -3.31 55.30 7.07
N ILE A 69 -4.27 54.44 7.41
CA ILE A 69 -5.70 54.77 7.49
C ILE A 69 -6.06 54.99 8.97
N GLY A 70 -5.86 56.22 9.45
CA GLY A 70 -6.37 56.69 10.73
C GLY A 70 -5.51 56.37 11.96
N VAL A 71 -5.24 57.41 12.76
CA VAL A 71 -4.64 57.30 14.09
C VAL A 71 -5.65 57.85 15.09
N GLU A 72 -6.24 56.98 15.92
CA GLU A 72 -7.09 57.41 17.03
C GLU A 72 -6.20 57.55 18.28
N ILE A 73 -6.10 58.78 18.81
CA ILE A 73 -5.37 59.05 20.05
C ILE A 73 -6.40 59.18 21.16
N ARG A 74 -6.47 58.17 22.05
CA ARG A 74 -7.20 58.29 23.31
C ARG A 74 -6.23 58.62 24.42
N GLN A 75 -6.45 59.76 25.05
CA GLN A 75 -5.70 60.21 26.21
C GLN A 75 -6.44 59.72 27.46
N ASN A 76 -5.86 58.76 28.17
CA ASN A 76 -6.32 58.38 29.50
C ASN A 76 -5.12 58.48 30.46
N GLU A 77 -5.37 59.04 31.64
CA GLU A 77 -4.40 59.55 32.62
C GLU A 77 -3.07 58.78 32.70
N SER A 78 -2.07 59.24 31.92
CA SER A 78 -0.66 58.79 31.82
C SER A 78 -0.23 57.81 30.72
N MET A 79 -1.13 57.33 29.83
CA MET A 79 -0.71 56.40 28.76
C MET A 79 -1.36 56.72 27.40
N TYR A 80 -0.54 56.99 26.38
CA TYR A 80 -0.99 57.12 25.00
C TYR A 80 -1.03 55.74 24.33
N GLN A 81 -2.23 55.25 23.99
CA GLN A 81 -2.37 54.06 23.17
C GLN A 81 -2.56 54.46 21.70
N LEU A 82 -1.55 54.18 20.88
CA LEU A 82 -1.66 54.29 19.43
C LEU A 82 -2.16 52.96 18.88
N LYS A 83 -3.45 52.91 18.49
CA LYS A 83 -4.01 51.76 17.80
C LYS A 83 -3.87 51.98 16.29
N PHE A 84 -2.96 51.24 15.67
CA PHE A 84 -2.86 51.19 14.21
C PHE A 84 -3.84 50.12 13.71
N THR A 85 -4.88 50.54 13.00
CA THR A 85 -5.82 49.63 12.33
C THR A 85 -5.44 49.58 10.85
N THR A 86 -4.51 48.69 10.50
CA THR A 86 -4.24 48.40 9.09
C THR A 86 -5.37 47.51 8.57
N THR A 87 -6.35 48.13 7.92
CA THR A 87 -7.37 47.40 7.17
C THR A 87 -6.77 47.05 5.82
N ASP A 88 -5.99 45.96 5.77
CA ASP A 88 -5.58 45.37 4.49
C ASP A 88 -6.79 44.64 3.89
N GLN A 89 -7.75 45.42 3.40
CA GLN A 89 -8.98 44.96 2.75
C GLN A 89 -8.67 43.98 1.60
N TYR A 90 -7.47 44.07 1.02
CA TYR A 90 -6.99 43.16 -0.01
C TYR A 90 -6.67 41.76 0.50
N LEU A 91 -6.12 41.62 1.72
CA LEU A 91 -5.75 40.31 2.29
C LEU A 91 -6.99 39.50 2.65
N GLU A 92 -8.03 40.16 3.19
CA GLU A 92 -9.32 39.53 3.51
C GLU A 92 -10.00 38.99 2.25
N TRP A 93 -10.04 39.79 1.17
CA TRP A 93 -10.59 39.35 -0.11
C TRP A 93 -9.80 38.20 -0.72
N LEU A 94 -8.47 38.26 -0.69
CA LEU A 94 -7.62 37.19 -1.22
C LEU A 94 -7.85 35.87 -0.46
N SER A 95 -7.95 35.93 0.87
CA SER A 95 -8.25 34.77 1.72
C SER A 95 -9.62 34.17 1.39
N LEU A 96 -10.66 35.01 1.22
CA LEU A 96 -11.99 34.55 0.84
C LEU A 96 -12.01 33.88 -0.54
N VAL A 97 -11.32 34.47 -1.54
CA VAL A 97 -11.22 33.89 -2.88
C VAL A 97 -10.52 32.53 -2.84
N TRP A 98 -9.42 32.39 -2.08
CA TRP A 98 -8.74 31.12 -1.91
C TRP A 98 -9.61 30.07 -1.21
N PHE A 99 -10.33 30.46 -0.16
CA PHE A 99 -11.24 29.55 0.53
C PHE A 99 -12.34 29.03 -0.42
N VAL A 100 -12.98 29.92 -1.18
CA VAL A 100 -14.01 29.53 -2.16
C VAL A 100 -13.40 28.64 -3.25
N PHE A 101 -12.20 28.94 -3.73
CA PHE A 101 -11.49 28.12 -4.71
C PHE A 101 -11.22 26.69 -4.19
N TRP A 102 -10.70 26.54 -2.97
CA TRP A 102 -10.48 25.23 -2.37
C TRP A 102 -11.77 24.47 -2.08
N MET A 103 -12.82 25.17 -1.65
CA MET A 103 -14.14 24.57 -1.44
C MET A 103 -14.77 24.08 -2.74
N THR A 104 -14.65 24.85 -3.83
CA THR A 104 -15.16 24.45 -5.15
C THR A 104 -14.37 23.28 -5.73
N ILE A 105 -13.05 23.24 -5.60
CA ILE A 105 -12.23 22.08 -5.98
C ILE A 105 -12.60 20.85 -5.14
N SER A 106 -12.72 21.00 -3.82
CA SER A 106 -13.08 19.89 -2.93
C SER A 106 -14.46 19.33 -3.29
N LEU A 107 -15.44 20.21 -3.51
CA LEU A 107 -16.78 19.81 -3.96
C LEU A 107 -16.74 19.15 -5.33
N TYR A 108 -16.00 19.70 -6.29
CA TYR A 108 -15.85 19.10 -7.63
C TYR A 108 -15.22 17.70 -7.55
N MET A 109 -14.16 17.54 -6.76
CA MET A 109 -13.53 16.24 -6.54
C MET A 109 -14.49 15.28 -5.86
N LEU A 110 -15.22 15.71 -4.82
CA LEU A 110 -16.24 14.91 -4.16
C LEU A 110 -17.33 14.45 -5.15
N LEU A 111 -17.82 15.35 -6.02
CA LEU A 111 -18.79 15.01 -7.06
C LEU A 111 -18.24 14.00 -8.08
N LYS A 112 -16.97 14.13 -8.48
CA LYS A 112 -16.33 13.19 -9.41
C LYS A 112 -15.97 11.85 -8.78
N VAL A 113 -15.78 11.80 -7.46
CA VAL A 113 -15.34 10.60 -6.74
C VAL A 113 -16.50 9.68 -6.38
N LEU A 114 -17.70 10.22 -6.18
CA LEU A 114 -18.86 9.46 -5.70
C LEU A 114 -19.48 8.47 -6.71
N HIS A 115 -18.79 8.18 -7.82
CA HIS A 115 -19.27 7.17 -8.76
C HIS A 115 -19.21 5.78 -8.14
N THR A 116 -20.37 5.25 -7.80
CA THR A 116 -20.49 3.86 -7.36
C THR A 116 -20.66 2.98 -8.59
N ARG A 117 -19.97 1.84 -8.63
CA ARG A 117 -20.09 0.87 -9.72
C ARG A 117 -20.66 -0.43 -9.21
N THR A 118 -21.76 -0.86 -9.82
CA THR A 118 -22.37 -2.17 -9.58
C THR A 118 -22.15 -3.03 -10.81
N PHE A 119 -21.54 -4.20 -10.62
CA PHE A 119 -21.34 -5.20 -11.64
C PHE A 119 -22.37 -6.30 -11.42
N ILE A 120 -23.23 -6.53 -12.41
CA ILE A 120 -24.28 -7.53 -12.39
C ILE A 120 -23.95 -8.53 -13.50
N PHE A 121 -23.47 -9.71 -13.11
CA PHE A 121 -23.26 -10.82 -14.01
C PHE A 121 -24.54 -11.65 -14.05
N ASP A 122 -25.17 -11.75 -15.21
CA ASP A 122 -26.42 -12.49 -15.41
C ASP A 122 -26.24 -13.57 -16.49
N LYS A 123 -26.21 -14.84 -16.08
CA LYS A 123 -26.08 -15.97 -17.00
C LYS A 123 -27.34 -16.22 -17.82
N THR A 124 -28.51 -15.82 -17.33
CA THR A 124 -29.77 -16.03 -18.06
C THR A 124 -29.85 -15.12 -19.28
N MET A 125 -29.36 -13.89 -19.15
CA MET A 125 -29.25 -12.93 -20.25
C MET A 125 -27.92 -13.03 -21.00
N ASN A 126 -26.96 -13.83 -20.51
CA ASN A 126 -25.58 -13.88 -21.00
C ASN A 126 -24.91 -12.49 -21.06
N GLN A 127 -25.15 -11.65 -20.05
CA GLN A 127 -24.68 -10.27 -20.01
C GLN A 127 -24.04 -9.89 -18.66
N LEU A 128 -23.00 -9.07 -18.73
CA LEU A 128 -22.47 -8.26 -17.66
C LEU A 128 -23.03 -6.84 -17.81
N ILE A 129 -23.82 -6.42 -16.82
CA ILE A 129 -24.36 -5.07 -16.73
C ILE A 129 -23.55 -4.29 -15.71
N ILE A 130 -22.97 -3.18 -16.12
CA ILE A 130 -22.20 -2.27 -15.28
C ILE A 130 -23.03 -1.02 -15.08
N GLU A 131 -23.61 -0.87 -13.89
CA GLU A 131 -24.28 0.35 -13.49
C GLU A 131 -23.28 1.28 -12.78
N THR A 132 -22.92 2.37 -13.44
CA THR A 132 -22.20 3.48 -12.82
C THR A 132 -23.22 4.53 -12.37
N LYS A 133 -23.38 4.68 -11.06
CA LYS A 133 -24.24 5.72 -10.46
C LYS A 133 -23.36 6.83 -9.92
N GLY A 134 -23.37 7.98 -10.60
CA GLY A 134 -22.89 9.25 -10.07
C GLY A 134 -23.98 9.93 -9.24
N LEU A 135 -23.72 11.16 -8.79
CA LEU A 135 -24.70 11.93 -8.03
C LEU A 135 -25.87 12.40 -8.91
N LEU A 136 -25.60 12.72 -10.17
CA LEU A 136 -26.57 13.32 -11.10
C LEU A 136 -26.87 12.43 -12.31
N ASP A 137 -26.00 11.47 -12.61
CA ASP A 137 -26.09 10.62 -13.78
C ASP A 137 -26.05 9.13 -13.43
N LYS A 138 -26.81 8.34 -14.18
CA LYS A 138 -26.73 6.88 -14.19
C LYS A 138 -26.30 6.45 -15.58
N LYS A 139 -25.10 5.91 -15.71
CA LYS A 139 -24.60 5.30 -16.93
C LYS A 139 -24.67 3.78 -16.79
N VAL A 140 -25.32 3.13 -17.75
CA VAL A 140 -25.37 1.67 -17.85
C VAL A 140 -24.52 1.26 -19.05
N SER A 141 -23.71 0.22 -18.88
CA SER A 141 -22.93 -0.38 -19.96
C SER A 141 -23.08 -1.89 -19.91
N GLU A 142 -23.34 -2.50 -21.05
CA GLU A 142 -23.66 -3.91 -21.17
C GLU A 142 -22.60 -4.59 -22.02
N TYR A 143 -22.13 -5.74 -21.57
CA TYR A 143 -21.12 -6.57 -22.24
C TYR A 143 -21.59 -8.02 -22.24
N PRO A 144 -21.48 -8.78 -23.34
CA PRO A 144 -21.76 -10.21 -23.31
C PRO A 144 -20.81 -10.95 -22.35
N LEU A 145 -21.29 -11.91 -21.56
CA LEU A 145 -20.38 -12.68 -20.68
C LEU A 145 -19.36 -13.49 -21.49
N SER A 146 -19.75 -13.93 -22.69
CA SER A 146 -18.85 -14.60 -23.64
C SER A 146 -17.73 -13.71 -24.18
N GLU A 147 -17.82 -12.38 -24.01
CA GLU A 147 -16.72 -11.47 -24.37
C GLU A 147 -15.59 -11.51 -23.32
N ILE A 148 -15.88 -11.94 -22.09
CA ILE A 148 -14.87 -12.01 -21.01
C ILE A 148 -14.03 -13.27 -21.23
N ILE A 149 -12.76 -13.08 -21.57
CA ILE A 149 -11.82 -14.17 -21.80
C ILE A 149 -11.13 -14.56 -20.50
N ASP A 150 -10.78 -13.57 -19.67
CA ASP A 150 -10.01 -13.78 -18.46
C ASP A 150 -10.33 -12.73 -17.40
N VAL A 151 -9.99 -13.04 -16.15
CA VAL A 151 -10.14 -12.18 -14.99
C VAL A 151 -8.84 -12.20 -14.23
N VAL A 152 -8.14 -11.06 -14.21
CA VAL A 152 -6.81 -10.96 -13.60
C VAL A 152 -6.75 -9.81 -12.60
N ILE A 153 -5.84 -9.90 -11.64
CA ILE A 153 -5.45 -8.73 -10.85
C ILE A 153 -4.55 -7.90 -11.75
N SER A 154 -4.96 -6.66 -12.03
CA SER A 154 -4.30 -5.82 -13.02
C SER A 154 -2.90 -5.45 -12.57
N ARG A 155 -1.92 -5.42 -13.47
CA ARG A 155 -0.56 -4.92 -13.17
C ARG A 155 -0.47 -3.38 -13.16
N GLY A 156 -1.54 -2.72 -12.71
CA GLY A 156 -1.69 -1.27 -12.81
C GLY A 156 -0.70 -0.52 -11.92
N GLY A 157 0.14 0.30 -12.55
CA GLY A 157 1.28 1.01 -11.95
C GLY A 157 0.98 1.72 -10.61
N PHE A 158 2.00 1.68 -9.74
CA PHE A 158 2.04 2.19 -8.38
C PHE A 158 1.20 3.46 -8.16
N SER A 159 0.34 3.42 -7.15
CA SER A 159 -0.34 4.61 -6.65
C SER A 159 0.52 5.37 -5.62
N PHE A 160 0.12 6.59 -5.30
CA PHE A 160 0.72 7.40 -4.23
C PHE A 160 0.87 6.56 -2.94
N ASN A 161 2.10 6.45 -2.44
CA ASN A 161 2.51 5.70 -1.24
C ASN A 161 2.64 4.18 -1.37
N GLU A 162 2.95 3.61 -2.54
CA GLU A 162 3.21 2.16 -2.69
C GLU A 162 2.02 1.25 -2.32
N VAL A 163 0.81 1.82 -2.19
CA VAL A 163 -0.41 1.03 -2.06
C VAL A 163 -0.85 0.62 -3.47
N PRO A 164 -0.82 -0.67 -3.84
CA PRO A 164 -1.38 -1.12 -5.10
C PRO A 164 -2.88 -0.86 -5.07
N ILE A 165 -3.36 -0.01 -5.98
CA ILE A 165 -4.79 0.14 -6.28
C ILE A 165 -5.08 -0.72 -7.51
N GLU A 166 -4.54 -1.94 -7.55
CA GLU A 166 -4.68 -2.80 -8.72
C GLU A 166 -6.13 -3.28 -8.77
N PRO A 167 -6.94 -2.84 -9.75
CA PRO A 167 -8.28 -3.38 -9.87
C PRO A 167 -8.23 -4.85 -10.29
N VAL A 168 -9.33 -5.55 -10.07
CA VAL A 168 -9.58 -6.82 -10.75
C VAL A 168 -10.06 -6.49 -12.16
N ASP A 169 -9.23 -6.72 -13.17
CA ASP A 169 -9.57 -6.46 -14.57
C ASP A 169 -10.26 -7.68 -15.19
N LEU A 170 -11.41 -7.43 -15.80
CA LEU A 170 -12.04 -8.36 -16.73
C LEU A 170 -11.47 -8.06 -18.13
N ILE A 171 -10.75 -9.02 -18.70
CA ILE A 171 -10.16 -8.90 -20.03
C ILE A 171 -11.21 -9.33 -21.06
N LEU A 172 -11.61 -8.38 -21.91
CA LEU A 172 -12.57 -8.63 -22.98
C LEU A 172 -11.85 -9.10 -24.27
N ASN A 173 -12.55 -9.84 -25.13
CA ASN A 173 -12.06 -10.26 -26.46
C ASN A 173 -11.75 -9.07 -27.39
N SER A 174 -12.35 -7.92 -27.12
CA SER A 174 -11.98 -6.66 -27.77
C SER A 174 -10.60 -6.13 -27.37
N GLY A 175 -9.91 -6.75 -26.41
CA GLY A 175 -8.67 -6.26 -25.80
C GLY A 175 -8.87 -5.12 -24.80
N LYS A 176 -10.13 -4.73 -24.55
CA LYS A 176 -10.48 -3.71 -23.56
C LYS A 176 -10.56 -4.34 -22.17
N ASN A 177 -10.02 -3.65 -21.17
CA ASN A 177 -10.12 -4.06 -19.78
C ASN A 177 -11.28 -3.35 -19.08
N VAL A 178 -12.01 -4.10 -18.25
CA VAL A 178 -13.06 -3.58 -17.39
C VAL A 178 -12.66 -3.80 -15.93
N SER A 179 -12.29 -2.72 -15.26
CA SER A 179 -11.78 -2.75 -13.89
C SER A 179 -12.87 -2.79 -12.82
N VAL A 180 -12.84 -3.80 -11.96
CA VAL A 180 -13.62 -3.96 -10.72
C VAL A 180 -12.76 -3.53 -9.54
N TYR A 181 -13.15 -2.44 -8.86
CA TYR A 181 -12.38 -1.94 -7.71
C TYR A 181 -12.72 -2.70 -6.43
N VAL A 182 -11.69 -3.29 -5.83
CA VAL A 182 -11.76 -3.96 -4.53
C VAL A 182 -11.64 -2.91 -3.43
N ASP A 183 -12.35 -3.13 -2.31
CA ASP A 183 -12.26 -2.21 -1.17
C ASP A 183 -10.86 -2.19 -0.59
N LEU A 184 -10.24 -1.01 -0.55
CA LEU A 184 -8.98 -0.82 0.14
C LEU A 184 -9.23 -0.78 1.64
N ASP A 185 -8.92 -1.90 2.30
CA ASP A 185 -8.74 -1.89 3.75
C ASP A 185 -7.39 -1.23 4.05
N ILE A 186 -7.45 0.09 4.24
CA ILE A 186 -6.27 0.92 4.53
C ILE A 186 -5.50 0.46 5.78
N ASN A 187 -6.14 -0.30 6.67
CA ASN A 187 -5.47 -0.81 7.85
C ASN A 187 -4.61 -2.04 7.53
N PHE A 188 -4.92 -2.79 6.47
CA PHE A 188 -4.32 -4.10 6.19
C PHE A 188 -4.18 -4.38 4.68
N PRO A 189 -3.04 -4.02 4.06
CA PRO A 189 -2.81 -4.27 2.64
C PRO A 189 -2.93 -5.74 2.21
N SER A 190 -2.51 -6.67 3.07
CA SER A 190 -2.64 -8.11 2.81
C SER A 190 -4.10 -8.58 2.74
N LYS A 191 -5.00 -7.99 3.54
CA LYS A 191 -6.44 -8.28 3.48
C LYS A 191 -7.06 -7.80 2.18
N TRP A 192 -6.60 -6.66 1.66
CA TRP A 192 -7.02 -6.18 0.36
C TRP A 192 -6.63 -7.16 -0.76
N TYR A 193 -5.37 -7.63 -0.79
CA TYR A 193 -4.93 -8.56 -1.84
C TYR A 193 -5.67 -9.89 -1.77
N GLN A 194 -5.85 -10.44 -0.56
CA GLN A 194 -6.67 -11.63 -0.36
C GLN A 194 -8.10 -11.43 -0.89
N LYS A 195 -8.72 -10.29 -0.58
CA LYS A 195 -10.07 -9.96 -1.05
C LYS A 195 -10.12 -9.81 -2.58
N ALA A 196 -9.09 -9.26 -3.20
CA ALA A 196 -8.98 -9.17 -4.65
C ALA A 196 -8.86 -10.55 -5.28
N TYR A 197 -8.00 -11.41 -4.72
CA TYR A 197 -7.83 -12.80 -5.13
C TYR A 197 -9.13 -13.61 -4.99
N ASP A 198 -9.81 -13.51 -3.84
CA ASP A 198 -11.10 -14.16 -3.61
C ASP A 198 -12.16 -13.67 -4.60
N THR A 199 -12.10 -12.39 -4.99
CA THR A 199 -12.99 -11.80 -6.00
C THR A 199 -12.71 -12.36 -7.39
N VAL A 200 -11.44 -12.47 -7.77
CA VAL A 200 -11.03 -13.10 -9.04
C VAL A 200 -11.57 -14.53 -9.10
N ASN A 201 -11.29 -15.33 -8.06
CA ASN A 201 -11.74 -16.73 -8.00
C ASN A 201 -13.28 -16.84 -8.05
N LEU A 202 -13.99 -15.97 -7.34
CA LEU A 202 -15.44 -15.92 -7.36
C LEU A 202 -15.98 -15.62 -8.76
N ILE A 203 -15.43 -14.62 -9.44
CA ILE A 203 -15.86 -14.25 -10.79
C ILE A 203 -15.50 -15.36 -11.79
N GLN A 204 -14.29 -15.90 -11.75
CA GLN A 204 -13.84 -16.99 -12.62
C GLN A 204 -14.73 -18.23 -12.47
N SER A 205 -14.94 -18.67 -11.23
CA SER A 205 -15.83 -19.79 -10.89
C SER A 205 -17.27 -19.52 -11.37
N PHE A 206 -17.78 -18.30 -11.15
CA PHE A 206 -19.09 -17.92 -11.65
C PHE A 206 -19.15 -18.00 -13.17
N LEU A 207 -18.17 -17.48 -13.90
CA LEU A 207 -18.16 -17.48 -15.37
C LEU A 207 -17.92 -18.87 -15.97
N GLY A 208 -17.55 -19.88 -15.17
CA GLY A 208 -17.09 -21.15 -15.71
C GLY A 208 -15.76 -21.01 -16.44
N LEU A 209 -15.04 -19.91 -16.19
CA LEU A 209 -13.63 -19.77 -16.50
C LEU A 209 -12.91 -20.61 -15.46
N VAL A 210 -12.98 -21.93 -15.64
CA VAL A 210 -12.15 -22.85 -14.88
C VAL A 210 -10.75 -22.60 -15.41
N ASN A 211 -10.08 -21.59 -14.84
CA ASN A 211 -8.71 -21.83 -14.48
C ASN A 211 -8.80 -23.10 -13.64
N GLU A 212 -8.05 -24.13 -14.02
CA GLU A 212 -7.58 -25.06 -13.01
C GLU A 212 -7.07 -24.14 -11.91
N THR A 213 -7.90 -23.83 -10.91
CA THR A 213 -7.45 -23.19 -9.70
C THR A 213 -6.39 -24.16 -9.31
N LEU A 214 -5.14 -23.74 -9.51
CA LEU A 214 -4.00 -24.45 -9.05
C LEU A 214 -4.35 -24.55 -7.58
N ASN A 215 -4.94 -25.67 -7.21
CA ASN A 215 -5.08 -26.03 -5.83
C ASN A 215 -3.62 -26.22 -5.52
N ILE A 216 -3.03 -25.18 -4.96
CA ILE A 216 -1.59 -25.05 -4.78
C ILE A 216 -1.18 -26.29 -4.01
N GLN A 217 -2.00 -26.73 -3.07
CA GLN A 217 -1.92 -28.04 -2.45
C GLN A 217 -1.86 -29.17 -3.49
N ASP A 218 -2.86 -29.43 -4.33
CA ASP A 218 -2.78 -30.51 -5.33
C ASP A 218 -1.61 -30.36 -6.32
N THR A 219 -1.21 -29.15 -6.67
CA THR A 219 -0.10 -28.90 -7.60
C THR A 219 1.26 -29.12 -6.94
N LEU A 220 1.33 -28.92 -5.62
CA LEU A 220 2.54 -29.10 -4.82
C LEU A 220 2.62 -30.49 -4.17
N THR A 221 1.49 -31.15 -3.91
CA THR A 221 1.39 -32.47 -3.26
C THR A 221 1.24 -33.61 -4.27
N ASN A 222 0.56 -33.42 -5.41
CA ASN A 222 0.47 -34.43 -6.47
C ASN A 222 1.57 -34.25 -7.55
N SER A 223 2.76 -34.70 -7.18
CA SER A 223 3.86 -35.23 -8.01
C SER A 223 4.46 -34.38 -9.16
N SER A 224 5.79 -34.14 -9.04
CA SER A 224 6.87 -34.17 -10.06
C SER A 224 6.74 -33.51 -11.45
N THR A 225 5.58 -33.04 -11.89
CA THR A 225 5.33 -32.75 -13.31
C THR A 225 4.90 -31.31 -13.60
N LYS A 226 4.14 -30.66 -12.71
CA LYS A 226 3.72 -29.28 -12.93
C LYS A 226 4.73 -28.33 -12.29
N LYS A 227 5.53 -27.70 -13.15
CA LYS A 227 6.62 -26.82 -12.74
C LYS A 227 6.29 -25.37 -13.09
N PHE A 228 6.56 -24.46 -12.17
CA PHE A 228 6.31 -23.04 -12.38
C PHE A 228 7.46 -22.39 -13.15
N GLN A 229 7.17 -21.83 -14.32
CA GLN A 229 8.19 -21.17 -15.15
C GLN A 229 8.51 -19.75 -14.69
N SER A 230 7.56 -19.04 -14.10
CA SER A 230 7.82 -17.73 -13.52
C SER A 230 7.02 -17.52 -12.24
N CYS A 231 7.59 -16.71 -11.36
CA CYS A 231 7.03 -16.38 -10.07
C CYS A 231 7.28 -14.90 -9.79
N GLN A 232 6.20 -14.13 -9.72
CA GLN A 232 6.28 -12.71 -9.41
C GLN A 232 6.07 -12.49 -7.92
N ILE A 233 6.87 -11.64 -7.27
CA ILE A 233 6.70 -11.31 -5.86
C ILE A 233 6.10 -9.92 -5.77
N ILE A 234 4.92 -9.84 -5.14
CA ILE A 234 4.17 -8.60 -5.02
C ILE A 234 4.39 -8.05 -3.61
N TYR A 235 4.84 -6.79 -3.56
CA TYR A 235 5.08 -6.06 -2.32
C TYR A 235 4.03 -4.98 -2.11
N CYS A 236 3.70 -4.72 -0.86
CA CYS A 236 2.98 -3.52 -0.46
C CYS A 236 3.47 -3.07 0.93
N MET A 237 3.90 -1.81 1.04
CA MET A 237 4.38 -1.23 2.31
C MET A 237 5.49 -2.06 2.96
N GLY A 238 6.39 -2.65 2.16
CA GLY A 238 7.46 -3.54 2.63
C GLY A 238 7.03 -4.99 2.95
N TYR A 239 5.75 -5.31 2.91
CA TYR A 239 5.24 -6.68 3.11
C TYR A 239 5.13 -7.43 1.79
N ILE A 240 5.45 -8.73 1.79
CA ILE A 240 5.14 -9.62 0.68
C ILE A 240 3.66 -9.95 0.78
N ILE A 241 2.84 -9.47 -0.16
CA ILE A 241 1.40 -9.74 -0.17
C ILE A 241 1.03 -10.91 -1.07
N ALA A 242 1.90 -11.25 -2.04
CA ALA A 242 1.69 -12.38 -2.92
C ALA A 242 3.00 -12.92 -3.51
N ILE A 243 2.97 -14.19 -3.87
CA ILE A 243 4.04 -14.89 -4.60
C ILE A 243 3.40 -15.67 -5.74
N GLY A 244 3.65 -15.25 -6.96
CA GLY A 244 2.83 -15.59 -8.13
C GLY A 244 1.37 -15.23 -7.85
N ASN A 245 0.48 -16.21 -8.05
CA ASN A 245 -0.93 -16.08 -7.74
C ASN A 245 -1.27 -16.52 -6.31
N VAL A 246 -0.26 -16.75 -5.45
CA VAL A 246 -0.47 -17.25 -4.09
C VAL A 246 -0.48 -16.10 -3.10
N PRO A 247 -1.62 -15.80 -2.44
CA PRO A 247 -1.66 -14.71 -1.46
C PRO A 247 -0.90 -15.08 -0.19
N VAL A 248 -0.19 -14.12 0.40
CA VAL A 248 0.48 -14.29 1.69
C VAL A 248 -0.41 -13.71 2.79
N LYS A 249 -0.88 -14.56 3.70
CA LYS A 249 -1.73 -14.17 4.81
C LYS A 249 -0.88 -13.85 6.04
N TYR A 250 -1.30 -12.84 6.80
CA TYR A 250 -0.65 -12.41 8.02
C TYR A 250 -1.58 -12.61 9.22
N SER A 251 -1.00 -12.91 10.37
CA SER A 251 -1.70 -12.99 11.65
C SER A 251 -2.41 -11.65 11.98
N ASP A 252 -3.65 -11.76 12.47
CA ASP A 252 -4.37 -10.60 13.01
C ASP A 252 -3.70 -10.02 14.26
N LYS A 253 -2.92 -10.83 14.97
CA LYS A 253 -2.13 -10.41 16.13
C LYS A 253 -0.76 -9.93 15.67
N THR A 254 -0.41 -8.70 16.03
CA THR A 254 0.97 -8.21 15.97
C THR A 254 1.78 -8.86 17.09
N ASN A 255 3.08 -9.05 16.86
CA ASN A 255 4.02 -9.33 17.92
C ASN A 255 4.23 -8.07 18.79
N THR A 256 5.09 -8.17 19.79
CA THR A 256 5.43 -7.08 20.72
C THR A 256 6.01 -5.84 20.02
N TRP A 257 6.48 -5.98 18.78
CA TRP A 257 7.10 -4.93 17.97
C TRP A 257 6.15 -4.35 16.91
N GLY A 258 4.87 -4.72 16.92
CA GLY A 258 3.92 -4.28 15.91
C GLY A 258 4.05 -5.03 14.57
N ILE A 259 5.02 -5.94 14.44
CA ILE A 259 5.25 -6.74 13.23
C ILE A 259 4.26 -7.92 13.24
N ARG A 260 3.68 -8.22 12.08
CA ARG A 260 2.76 -9.35 11.91
C ARG A 260 3.51 -10.55 11.36
N ASN A 261 3.31 -11.69 12.00
CA ASN A 261 3.81 -12.96 11.49
C ASN A 261 2.98 -13.39 10.29
N ILE A 262 3.61 -14.07 9.33
CA ILE A 262 2.93 -14.68 8.19
C ILE A 262 2.16 -15.89 8.73
N SER A 263 0.85 -15.98 8.53
CA SER A 263 0.07 -17.13 9.01
C SER A 263 0.01 -18.26 7.99
N SER A 264 -0.03 -17.92 6.70
CA SER A 264 -0.05 -18.91 5.61
C SER A 264 0.42 -18.31 4.29
N ILE A 265 0.83 -19.17 3.37
CA ILE A 265 1.11 -18.86 1.96
C ILE A 265 0.07 -19.61 1.12
N GLY A 266 -0.97 -18.92 0.68
CA GLY A 266 -2.19 -19.54 0.18
C GLY A 266 -2.86 -20.33 1.31
N ASP A 267 -2.93 -21.64 1.09
CA ASP A 267 -3.47 -22.62 2.05
C ASP A 267 -2.37 -23.36 2.83
N ILE A 268 -1.10 -23.07 2.55
CA ILE A 268 0.04 -23.68 3.22
C ILE A 268 0.27 -22.96 4.56
N PRO A 269 0.08 -23.59 5.71
CA PRO A 269 0.25 -22.95 7.01
C PRO A 269 1.73 -22.64 7.27
N VAL A 270 2.00 -21.57 8.03
CA VAL A 270 3.35 -21.21 8.49
C VAL A 270 3.38 -21.28 10.01
N GLU A 271 4.25 -22.14 10.56
CA GLU A 271 4.37 -22.30 12.01
C GLU A 271 5.62 -21.62 12.55
N TYR A 272 5.50 -21.13 13.79
CA TYR A 272 6.55 -20.38 14.47
C TYR A 272 6.93 -21.05 15.79
N GLY A 273 8.22 -21.28 15.98
CA GLY A 273 8.80 -21.86 17.18
C GLY A 273 9.89 -20.98 17.81
N LYS A 274 10.17 -21.20 19.09
CA LYS A 274 11.34 -20.59 19.73
C LYS A 274 12.58 -21.39 19.38
N ILE A 275 13.62 -20.72 18.90
CA ILE A 275 14.91 -21.35 18.58
C ILE A 275 15.93 -20.90 19.62
N GLY A 276 16.31 -21.81 20.52
CA GLY A 276 17.21 -21.51 21.62
C GLY A 276 16.55 -20.79 22.81
N GLN A 277 17.26 -20.76 23.95
CA GLN A 277 16.74 -20.16 25.18
C GLN A 277 16.81 -18.62 25.19
N LEU A 278 17.74 -18.03 24.43
CA LEU A 278 18.04 -16.60 24.45
C LEU A 278 17.36 -15.79 23.34
N VAL A 279 16.68 -16.45 22.39
CA VAL A 279 16.00 -15.75 21.29
C VAL A 279 14.58 -15.39 21.73
N SER A 280 14.30 -14.09 21.81
CA SER A 280 13.00 -13.55 22.20
C SER A 280 11.95 -13.70 21.08
N SER A 281 12.38 -13.68 19.83
CA SER A 281 11.54 -13.83 18.65
C SER A 281 11.30 -15.29 18.30
N LYS A 282 10.07 -15.60 17.84
CA LYS A 282 9.80 -16.90 17.24
C LYS A 282 10.28 -16.89 15.79
N GLN A 283 10.94 -17.95 15.37
CA GLN A 283 11.39 -18.18 14.00
C GLN A 283 10.41 -19.09 13.27
N ILE A 284 10.40 -19.07 11.94
CA ILE A 284 9.59 -19.98 11.14
C ILE A 284 10.19 -21.39 11.28
N ILE A 285 9.44 -22.34 11.81
CA ILE A 285 9.91 -23.73 12.00
C ILE A 285 9.34 -24.69 10.98
N SER A 286 8.26 -24.31 10.30
CA SER A 286 7.69 -25.09 9.21
C SER A 286 6.86 -24.21 8.28
N ILE A 287 6.80 -24.63 7.01
CA ILE A 287 5.90 -24.10 5.99
C ILE A 287 5.21 -25.32 5.35
N GLY A 288 3.96 -25.57 5.73
CA GLY A 288 3.28 -26.84 5.44
C GLY A 288 4.06 -28.01 6.05
N ASP A 289 4.30 -29.03 5.24
CA ASP A 289 5.02 -30.24 5.66
C ASP A 289 6.55 -30.09 5.60
N ILE A 290 7.07 -28.92 5.24
CA ILE A 290 8.51 -28.66 5.15
C ILE A 290 8.98 -28.05 6.47
N SER A 291 9.78 -28.81 7.21
CA SER A 291 10.43 -28.35 8.43
C SER A 291 11.64 -27.46 8.14
N ILE A 292 11.94 -26.53 9.05
CA ILE A 292 13.13 -25.67 9.00
C ILE A 292 13.92 -25.92 10.27
N THR A 293 15.15 -26.39 10.11
CA THR A 293 16.05 -26.70 11.22
C THR A 293 17.11 -25.61 11.33
N TYR A 294 17.42 -25.22 12.56
CA TYR A 294 18.39 -24.18 12.84
C TYR A 294 19.57 -24.73 13.65
N SER A 295 20.77 -24.24 13.40
CA SER A 295 21.95 -24.63 14.16
C SER A 295 21.86 -24.13 15.61
N PRO A 296 21.96 -25.01 16.61
CA PRO A 296 21.93 -24.66 18.02
C PRO A 296 23.33 -24.19 18.47
N GLN A 297 23.94 -23.23 17.79
CA GLN A 297 25.23 -22.70 18.23
C GLN A 297 25.02 -21.75 19.41
N PHE A 298 25.42 -22.21 20.59
CA PHE A 298 25.25 -21.58 21.90
C PHE A 298 25.72 -20.11 22.00
N TRP A 299 26.57 -19.67 21.07
CA TRP A 299 27.18 -18.34 21.08
C TRP A 299 26.73 -17.43 19.92
N GLN A 300 25.86 -17.90 19.03
CA GLN A 300 25.36 -17.06 17.95
C GLN A 300 24.06 -16.36 18.38
N LEU A 301 24.08 -15.02 18.35
CA LEU A 301 22.88 -14.19 18.59
C LEU A 301 21.83 -14.32 17.48
N ARG A 302 22.18 -14.95 16.35
CA ARG A 302 21.27 -15.16 15.22
C ARG A 302 21.37 -16.63 14.79
N PRO A 303 20.27 -17.40 14.87
CA PRO A 303 20.28 -18.78 14.43
C PRO A 303 20.48 -18.83 12.90
N CYS A 304 21.42 -19.67 12.44
CA CYS A 304 21.54 -20.02 11.02
C CYS A 304 20.58 -21.16 10.69
N ILE A 305 20.03 -21.16 9.48
CA ILE A 305 19.22 -22.28 8.98
C ILE A 305 20.20 -23.36 8.53
N ASP A 306 20.07 -24.57 9.06
CA ASP A 306 20.89 -25.72 8.65
C ASP A 306 20.19 -26.51 7.53
N PHE A 307 18.87 -26.69 7.66
CA PHE A 307 18.09 -27.50 6.74
C PHE A 307 16.72 -26.88 6.45
N ILE A 308 16.28 -27.02 5.20
CA ILE A 308 14.92 -26.75 4.74
C ILE A 308 14.38 -28.06 4.17
N GLY A 309 13.56 -28.77 4.96
CA GLY A 309 13.23 -30.16 4.74
C GLY A 309 14.49 -31.03 4.81
N ASP A 310 14.82 -31.65 3.68
CA ASP A 310 16.04 -32.44 3.45
C ASP A 310 17.15 -31.67 2.72
N MET A 311 16.93 -30.39 2.39
CA MET A 311 17.91 -29.56 1.70
C MET A 311 18.84 -28.88 2.70
N ALA A 312 20.12 -29.24 2.67
CA ALA A 312 21.15 -28.60 3.47
C ALA A 312 21.41 -27.16 2.99
N VAL A 313 21.62 -26.24 3.92
CA VAL A 313 21.91 -24.83 3.64
C VAL A 313 23.40 -24.57 3.90
N GLN A 314 24.09 -24.01 2.91
CA GLN A 314 25.51 -23.67 3.03
C GLN A 314 25.72 -22.17 3.02
N TYR A 315 26.73 -21.72 3.75
CA TYR A 315 27.08 -20.31 3.89
C TYR A 315 28.53 -20.05 3.49
N ASN A 316 28.81 -18.88 2.93
CA ASN A 316 30.19 -18.40 2.78
C ASN A 316 30.74 -17.82 4.10
N SER A 317 31.98 -17.35 4.06
CA SER A 317 32.65 -16.68 5.18
C SER A 317 31.89 -15.44 5.68
N ASP A 318 31.15 -14.78 4.79
CA ASP A 318 30.36 -13.58 5.08
C ASP A 318 28.95 -13.91 5.58
N ARG A 319 28.66 -15.21 5.83
CA ARG A 319 27.36 -15.73 6.26
C ARG A 319 26.21 -15.46 5.28
N GLN A 320 26.52 -15.31 4.00
CA GLN A 320 25.53 -15.33 2.93
C GLN A 320 25.24 -16.78 2.52
N ILE A 321 23.99 -17.08 2.22
CA ILE A 321 23.59 -18.42 1.77
C ILE A 321 24.12 -18.64 0.35
N ILE A 322 25.06 -19.56 0.17
CA ILE A 322 25.63 -19.86 -1.15
C ILE A 322 24.94 -21.03 -1.83
N SER A 323 24.29 -21.92 -1.08
CA SER A 323 23.47 -22.98 -1.66
C SER A 323 22.39 -23.48 -0.69
N ILE A 324 21.32 -24.04 -1.26
CA ILE A 324 20.24 -24.73 -0.56
C ILE A 324 19.95 -26.03 -1.31
N GLY A 325 20.37 -27.18 -0.76
CA GLY A 325 20.39 -28.45 -1.47
C GLY A 325 21.26 -28.34 -2.72
N ASP A 326 20.70 -28.67 -3.89
CA ASP A 326 21.38 -28.57 -5.18
C ASP A 326 21.18 -27.18 -5.85
N MET A 327 20.62 -26.21 -5.14
CA MET A 327 20.40 -24.86 -5.66
C MET A 327 21.55 -23.93 -5.27
N ASP A 328 22.46 -23.68 -6.21
CA ASP A 328 23.51 -22.67 -6.04
C ASP A 328 22.96 -21.25 -6.17
N ILE A 329 23.38 -20.34 -5.30
CA ILE A 329 22.91 -18.95 -5.28
C ILE A 329 24.04 -18.03 -5.73
N GLN A 330 23.75 -17.22 -6.75
CA GLN A 330 24.68 -16.25 -7.31
C GLN A 330 24.33 -14.83 -6.87
N TYR A 331 25.37 -14.05 -6.60
CA TYR A 331 25.25 -12.66 -6.17
C TYR A 331 25.97 -11.71 -7.14
N ASP A 332 25.44 -10.50 -7.30
CA ASP A 332 26.17 -9.40 -7.91
C ASP A 332 27.18 -8.78 -6.93
N ARG A 333 27.93 -7.77 -7.40
CA ARG A 333 28.91 -7.05 -6.58
C ARG A 333 28.29 -6.24 -5.44
N ALA A 334 26.99 -5.93 -5.53
CA ALA A 334 26.25 -5.24 -4.47
C ALA A 334 25.64 -6.22 -3.45
N GLY A 335 25.78 -7.53 -3.67
CA GLY A 335 25.23 -8.58 -2.80
C GLY A 335 23.75 -8.87 -3.07
N HIS A 336 23.19 -8.42 -4.19
CA HIS A 336 21.86 -8.82 -4.65
C HIS A 336 21.92 -10.18 -5.32
N ILE A 337 20.83 -10.94 -5.24
CA ILE A 337 20.75 -12.26 -5.87
C ILE A 337 20.45 -12.07 -7.36
N THR A 338 21.27 -12.66 -8.21
CA THR A 338 21.11 -12.59 -9.68
C THR A 338 20.58 -13.88 -10.26
N ALA A 339 20.91 -15.02 -9.65
CA ALA A 339 20.45 -16.33 -10.09
C ALA A 339 20.40 -17.33 -8.93
N ILE A 340 19.56 -18.34 -9.09
CA ILE A 340 19.42 -19.46 -8.17
C ILE A 340 19.35 -20.72 -9.02
N SER A 341 20.45 -21.47 -9.12
CA SER A 341 20.62 -22.58 -10.06
C SER A 341 20.30 -22.17 -11.50
N ASP A 342 19.30 -22.78 -12.14
CA ASP A 342 18.81 -22.44 -13.48
C ASP A 342 17.78 -21.30 -13.51
N MET A 343 17.51 -20.67 -12.36
CA MET A 343 16.50 -19.64 -12.20
C MET A 343 17.15 -18.25 -12.28
N ASN A 344 16.64 -17.41 -13.19
CA ASN A 344 17.03 -16.01 -13.31
C ASN A 344 16.20 -15.17 -12.33
N VAL A 345 16.85 -14.27 -11.59
CA VAL A 345 16.21 -13.44 -10.57
C VAL A 345 16.25 -11.98 -11.00
N GLN A 346 15.09 -11.37 -11.09
CA GLN A 346 14.95 -9.92 -11.28
C GLN A 346 14.70 -9.25 -9.95
N SER A 347 15.42 -8.16 -9.73
CA SER A 347 15.25 -7.31 -8.56
C SER A 347 14.89 -5.89 -8.99
N ASP A 348 14.17 -5.17 -8.14
CA ASP A 348 13.92 -3.75 -8.35
C ASP A 348 15.14 -2.88 -8.02
N VAL A 349 14.99 -1.55 -8.14
CA VAL A 349 16.04 -0.56 -7.81
C VAL A 349 16.49 -0.61 -6.35
N TYR A 350 15.71 -1.28 -5.50
CA TYR A 350 15.94 -1.47 -4.10
C TYR A 350 16.60 -2.83 -3.81
N GLY A 351 16.88 -3.67 -4.82
CA GLY A 351 17.44 -5.01 -4.61
C GLY A 351 16.43 -6.00 -4.02
N ARG A 352 15.13 -5.68 -4.03
CA ARG A 352 14.07 -6.62 -3.65
C ARG A 352 13.79 -7.52 -4.85
N ILE A 353 13.71 -8.82 -4.61
CA ILE A 353 13.38 -9.79 -5.66
C ILE A 353 11.92 -9.57 -6.08
N ILE A 354 11.68 -9.21 -7.33
CA ILE A 354 10.34 -8.94 -7.88
C ILE A 354 9.86 -10.05 -8.82
N GLU A 355 10.77 -10.78 -9.45
CA GLU A 355 10.41 -11.86 -10.36
C GLU A 355 11.51 -12.93 -10.39
N ILE A 356 11.10 -14.18 -10.48
CA ILE A 356 11.98 -15.34 -10.63
C ILE A 356 11.49 -16.11 -11.85
N HIS A 357 12.38 -16.34 -12.81
CA HIS A 357 12.09 -17.12 -14.02
C HIS A 357 12.93 -18.39 -14.02
N SER A 358 12.31 -19.55 -14.17
CA SER A 358 12.97 -20.86 -14.21
C SER A 358 12.63 -21.57 -15.51
N ASN A 359 13.66 -21.96 -16.25
CA ASN A 359 13.50 -22.70 -17.50
C ASN A 359 13.00 -24.12 -17.24
N SER A 360 13.56 -24.77 -16.21
CA SER A 360 13.12 -26.10 -15.83
C SER A 360 11.87 -26.07 -14.98
N GLY A 361 11.54 -24.93 -14.36
CA GLY A 361 10.48 -24.70 -13.39
C GLY A 361 10.77 -25.31 -12.01
N PHE A 362 10.13 -24.79 -10.94
CA PHE A 362 10.48 -25.17 -9.56
C PHE A 362 9.38 -25.98 -8.83
N ASN A 363 9.79 -26.84 -7.90
CA ASN A 363 8.93 -27.65 -7.02
C ASN A 363 8.62 -26.94 -5.68
N LEU A 364 7.80 -27.57 -4.81
CA LEU A 364 7.44 -26.99 -3.51
C LEU A 364 8.64 -26.69 -2.60
N LYS A 365 9.61 -27.61 -2.49
CA LYS A 365 10.78 -27.40 -1.65
C LYS A 365 11.59 -26.20 -2.14
N GLN A 366 11.80 -26.13 -3.46
CA GLN A 366 12.46 -25.00 -4.09
C GLN A 366 11.67 -23.70 -3.85
N PHE A 367 10.34 -23.71 -4.00
CA PHE A 367 9.50 -22.55 -3.67
C PHE A 367 9.66 -22.08 -2.21
N VAL A 368 9.66 -23.00 -1.24
CA VAL A 368 9.86 -22.67 0.18
C VAL A 368 11.26 -22.08 0.41
N ALA A 369 12.28 -22.65 -0.21
CA ALA A 369 13.64 -22.12 -0.15
C ALA A 369 13.72 -20.69 -0.73
N LEU A 370 13.11 -20.47 -1.91
CA LEU A 370 13.01 -19.15 -2.55
C LEU A 370 12.30 -18.15 -1.63
N PHE A 371 11.20 -18.54 -1.02
CA PHE A 371 10.45 -17.69 -0.10
C PHE A 371 11.28 -17.28 1.12
N LEU A 372 11.98 -18.23 1.76
CA LEU A 372 12.84 -17.94 2.91
C LEU A 372 14.01 -17.03 2.52
N LEU A 373 14.58 -17.25 1.34
CA LEU A 373 15.64 -16.42 0.78
C LEU A 373 15.16 -14.97 0.56
N VAL A 374 13.99 -14.80 -0.04
CA VAL A 374 13.35 -13.49 -0.28
C VAL A 374 13.08 -12.79 1.06
N LEU A 375 12.52 -13.50 2.05
CA LEU A 375 12.31 -12.96 3.40
C LEU A 375 13.63 -12.49 4.02
N SER A 376 14.69 -13.31 3.97
CA SER A 376 15.98 -13.01 4.58
C SER A 376 16.67 -11.77 4.00
N LYS A 377 16.44 -11.47 2.71
CA LYS A 377 17.02 -10.31 2.04
C LYS A 377 16.25 -9.03 2.33
N ASN A 378 14.92 -9.13 2.39
CA ASN A 378 14.09 -7.97 2.69
C ASN A 378 14.24 -7.48 4.13
N THR A 379 14.50 -8.36 5.11
CA THR A 379 14.68 -7.95 6.52
C THR A 379 16.03 -7.31 6.83
N ASN A 380 17.08 -7.56 6.02
CA ASN A 380 18.42 -7.05 6.33
C ASN A 380 18.61 -5.54 6.05
N ARG A 381 17.60 -4.85 5.51
CA ARG A 381 17.72 -3.45 5.08
C ARG A 381 17.52 -2.42 6.19
N ASP A 382 16.90 -2.78 7.31
CA ASP A 382 16.73 -1.87 8.46
C ASP A 382 18.06 -1.50 9.16
N ARG A 383 19.19 -2.05 8.67
CA ARG A 383 20.54 -1.63 9.03
C ARG A 383 20.94 -0.25 8.50
N GLU A 384 20.26 0.28 7.48
CA GLU A 384 20.60 1.60 6.92
C GLU A 384 19.78 2.76 7.51
N GLY A 385 18.77 2.48 8.33
CA GLY A 385 17.94 3.56 8.88
C GLY A 385 16.80 3.14 9.80
N GLY A 386 17.09 2.36 10.85
CA GLY A 386 16.25 2.32 12.05
C GLY A 386 15.16 1.24 12.08
N GLY A 387 15.55 0.04 12.53
CA GLY A 387 14.76 -0.75 13.48
C GLY A 387 13.64 -1.64 12.93
N GLY A 388 13.99 -2.86 12.54
CA GLY A 388 13.08 -3.99 12.41
C GLY A 388 13.90 -5.28 12.20
N GLU A 389 13.66 -6.29 13.04
CA GLU A 389 14.34 -7.61 13.01
C GLU A 389 13.75 -8.57 11.97
#